data_AF-A0A7Z9UXJ8-F1
#
_entry.id   AF-A0A7Z9UXJ8-F1
#
_cell.length_a   1.000
_cell.length_b   1.000
_cell.length_c   1.000
_cell.angle_alpha   90.00
_cell.angle_beta   90.00
_cell.angle_gamma   90.00
#
_symmetry.space_group_name_H-M   'P 1'
#
loop_
_entity.id
_entity.type
_entity.pdbx_description
1 polymer ?
#
loop_
_entity_poly.entity_id
_entity_poly.type
_entity_poly.pdbx_seq_one_letter_code
_entity_poly.pdbx_strand_id
1 'polypeptide(L)'
;MKTLSALLKESLNIPVGFDFIKDVVNGTYKIAMLDYESFTAKTTLQHIFKNGRDCVAILFHIKDPTSGRVTPIGHWTLFIKASKANNNRYQFFDSLGLGLKKILMKTNESHFLWDLLRKKKWEDSTQQLQTQGKHFKECGSFVGLRGRFGNLTNKEFVRFLRNGKRRADTAVVMLTLLYYIKHYKM
;
A
#
# COMPACT_ATOMS: atom_id res chain seq x y z
N MET A 1 -15.08 -11.38 -26.42
CA MET A 1 -14.46 -10.12 -25.94
C MET A 1 -15.13 -9.72 -24.64
N LYS A 2 -14.39 -9.61 -23.53
CA LYS A 2 -14.98 -9.14 -22.26
C LYS A 2 -15.27 -7.63 -22.35
N THR A 3 -16.38 -7.19 -21.77
CA THR A 3 -16.67 -5.76 -21.66
C THR A 3 -15.80 -5.13 -20.57
N LEU A 4 -15.62 -3.80 -20.62
CA LEU A 4 -14.92 -3.06 -19.56
C LEU A 4 -15.50 -3.34 -18.17
N SER A 5 -16.83 -3.40 -18.07
CA SER A 5 -17.53 -3.69 -16.81
C SER A 5 -17.20 -5.10 -16.28
N ALA A 6 -17.15 -6.10 -17.17
CA ALA A 6 -16.79 -7.47 -16.80
C ALA A 6 -15.34 -7.55 -16.29
N LEU A 7 -14.40 -6.90 -17.00
CA LEU A 7 -12.98 -6.85 -16.60
C LEU A 7 -12.78 -6.19 -15.24
N LEU A 8 -13.47 -5.08 -14.97
CA LEU A 8 -13.42 -4.39 -13.68
C LEU A 8 -13.96 -5.27 -12.54
N LYS A 9 -15.10 -5.94 -12.76
CA LYS A 9 -15.72 -6.82 -11.76
C LYS A 9 -14.82 -8.02 -11.43
N GLU A 10 -14.20 -8.61 -12.44
CA GLU A 10 -13.25 -9.72 -12.27
C GLU A 10 -11.99 -9.25 -11.51
N SER A 11 -11.41 -8.12 -11.92
CA SER A 11 -10.18 -7.57 -11.31
C SER A 11 -10.34 -7.23 -9.83
N LEU A 12 -11.52 -6.77 -9.40
CA LEU A 12 -11.82 -6.49 -7.99
C LEU A 12 -11.66 -7.72 -7.07
N ASN A 13 -11.74 -8.93 -7.62
CA ASN A 13 -11.65 -10.19 -6.86
C ASN A 13 -10.26 -10.84 -6.92
N ILE A 14 -9.32 -10.25 -7.67
CA ILE A 14 -7.97 -10.80 -7.86
C ILE A 14 -7.00 -10.08 -6.90
N PRO A 15 -6.41 -10.80 -5.91
CA PRO A 15 -5.33 -10.24 -5.11
C PRO A 15 -4.10 -10.04 -6.00
N VAL A 16 -3.38 -8.94 -5.77
CA VAL A 16 -2.16 -8.66 -6.52
C VAL A 16 -0.92 -8.76 -5.64
N GLY A 17 0.12 -9.39 -6.19
CA GLY A 17 1.43 -9.52 -5.58
C GLY A 17 2.34 -8.32 -5.87
N PHE A 18 3.56 -8.37 -5.35
CA PHE A 18 4.52 -7.28 -5.52
C PHE A 18 4.93 -7.03 -6.98
N ASP A 19 5.03 -8.06 -7.82
CA ASP A 19 5.42 -7.86 -9.23
C ASP A 19 4.42 -6.98 -9.98
N PHE A 20 3.12 -7.16 -9.72
CA PHE A 20 2.10 -6.25 -10.22
C PHE A 20 2.28 -4.82 -9.69
N ILE A 21 2.50 -4.65 -8.38
CA ILE A 21 2.72 -3.34 -7.76
C ILE A 21 3.94 -2.65 -8.39
N LYS A 22 5.03 -3.40 -8.57
CA LYS A 22 6.26 -2.94 -9.19
C LYS A 22 6.02 -2.50 -10.63
N ASP A 23 5.28 -3.27 -11.42
CA ASP A 23 4.92 -2.92 -12.79
C ASP A 23 4.14 -1.60 -12.86
N VAL A 24 3.18 -1.39 -11.97
CA VAL A 24 2.41 -0.13 -11.90
C VAL A 24 3.30 1.08 -11.59
N VAL A 25 4.25 0.92 -10.65
CA VAL A 25 5.15 2.00 -10.21
C VAL A 25 6.30 2.24 -11.19
N ASN A 26 6.63 1.25 -12.04
CA ASN A 26 7.80 1.25 -12.90
C ASN A 26 7.89 2.52 -13.77
N GLY A 27 9.11 3.01 -13.95
CA GLY A 27 9.40 4.22 -14.71
C GLY A 27 9.06 5.54 -14.02
N THR A 28 8.57 5.54 -12.77
CA THR A 28 8.32 6.80 -12.01
C THR A 28 9.10 6.88 -10.71
N TYR A 29 9.09 5.80 -9.90
CA TYR A 29 9.81 5.76 -8.62
C TYR A 29 10.51 4.42 -8.41
N LYS A 30 11.60 4.41 -7.64
CA LYS A 30 12.26 3.18 -7.23
C LYS A 30 11.51 2.56 -6.05
N ILE A 31 10.89 1.40 -6.27
CA ILE A 31 10.13 0.67 -5.26
C ILE A 31 10.79 -0.66 -4.88
N ALA A 32 10.65 -1.05 -3.62
CA ALA A 32 10.98 -2.38 -3.12
C ALA A 32 9.83 -2.94 -2.27
N MET A 33 9.88 -4.24 -1.98
CA MET A 33 9.01 -4.91 -1.01
C MET A 33 9.78 -5.19 0.28
N LEU A 34 9.10 -5.11 1.42
CA LEU A 34 9.52 -5.70 2.69
C LEU A 34 8.32 -6.36 3.37
N ASP A 35 8.50 -7.55 3.92
CA ASP A 35 7.58 -8.12 4.89
C ASP A 35 7.82 -7.45 6.25
N TYR A 36 6.76 -7.06 6.97
CA TYR A 36 6.91 -6.37 8.24
C TYR A 36 7.60 -7.24 9.30
N GLU A 37 7.47 -8.56 9.19
CA GLU A 37 8.11 -9.56 10.01
C GLU A 37 9.63 -9.48 9.98
N SER A 38 10.21 -8.89 8.93
CA SER A 38 11.66 -8.63 8.83
C SER A 38 12.13 -7.43 9.66
N PHE A 39 11.21 -6.64 10.22
CA PHE A 39 11.54 -5.49 11.03
C PHE A 39 11.95 -5.95 12.43
N THR A 40 13.03 -5.36 12.92
CA THR A 40 13.58 -5.62 14.26
C THR A 40 13.87 -4.30 14.95
N ALA A 41 14.24 -4.35 16.23
CA ALA A 41 14.72 -3.18 16.97
C ALA A 41 15.95 -2.50 16.32
N LYS A 42 16.69 -3.22 15.44
CA LYS A 42 17.85 -2.69 14.71
C LYS A 42 17.48 -2.07 13.36
N THR A 43 16.23 -2.18 12.92
CA THR A 43 15.80 -1.65 11.62
C THR A 43 15.87 -0.12 11.60
N THR A 44 16.49 0.44 10.55
CA THR A 44 16.65 1.88 10.37
C THR A 44 15.99 2.37 9.07
N LEU A 45 15.69 3.67 8.99
CA LEU A 45 15.17 4.28 7.75
C LEU A 45 16.18 4.17 6.59
N GLN A 46 17.48 4.24 6.89
CA GLN A 46 18.53 4.04 5.90
C GLN A 46 18.48 2.63 5.32
N HIS A 47 18.24 1.61 6.15
CA HIS A 47 18.07 0.24 5.69
C HIS A 47 16.80 0.07 4.85
N ILE A 48 15.66 0.61 5.32
CA ILE A 48 14.37 0.55 4.61
C ILE A 48 14.53 1.16 3.20
N PHE A 49 15.13 2.34 3.11
CA PHE A 49 15.33 3.09 1.86
C PHE A 49 16.70 2.91 1.21
N LYS A 50 17.40 1.79 1.48
CA LYS A 50 18.71 1.50 0.89
C LYS A 50 18.66 1.46 -0.64
N ASN A 51 19.80 1.63 -1.30
CA ASN A 51 19.92 1.61 -2.76
C ASN A 51 19.05 2.66 -3.48
N GLY A 52 18.78 3.79 -2.81
CA GLY A 52 18.03 4.91 -3.37
C GLY A 52 16.55 4.61 -3.61
N ARG A 53 15.93 3.73 -2.81
CA ARG A 53 14.48 3.51 -2.86
C ARG A 53 13.73 4.79 -2.48
N ASP A 54 12.72 5.11 -3.26
CA ASP A 54 11.80 6.24 -3.02
C ASP A 54 10.58 5.78 -2.22
N CYS A 55 10.14 4.55 -2.47
CA CYS A 55 8.97 3.93 -1.84
C CYS A 55 9.26 2.48 -1.46
N VAL A 56 8.56 1.98 -0.44
CA VAL A 56 8.61 0.58 -0.03
C VAL A 56 7.18 0.07 0.17
N ALA A 57 6.78 -0.93 -0.59
CA ALA A 57 5.56 -1.69 -0.33
C ALA A 57 5.83 -2.59 0.88
N ILE A 58 5.05 -2.44 1.93
CA ILE A 58 5.19 -3.22 3.15
C ILE A 58 4.00 -4.17 3.25
N LEU A 59 4.28 -5.47 3.29
CA LEU A 59 3.28 -6.50 3.51
C LEU A 59 3.18 -6.78 5.01
N PHE A 60 1.96 -6.69 5.54
CA PHE A 60 1.65 -7.07 6.91
C PHE A 60 0.80 -8.34 6.88
N HIS A 61 1.13 -9.33 7.69
CA HIS A 61 0.26 -10.48 7.91
C HIS A 61 -0.34 -10.46 9.30
N ILE A 62 -1.52 -11.07 9.44
CA ILE A 62 -2.07 -11.32 10.77
C ILE A 62 -1.25 -12.42 11.42
N LYS A 63 -0.71 -12.16 12.62
CA LYS A 63 -0.13 -13.17 13.50
C LYS A 63 -1.17 -13.66 14.49
N ASP A 64 -1.28 -14.97 14.63
CA ASP A 64 -2.10 -15.57 15.67
C ASP A 64 -1.59 -15.13 17.06
N PRO A 65 -2.47 -14.56 17.92
CA PRO A 65 -2.03 -13.94 19.17
C PRO A 65 -1.53 -14.95 20.21
N THR A 66 -1.92 -16.22 20.09
CA THR A 66 -1.55 -17.27 21.05
C THR A 66 -0.31 -18.03 20.61
N SER A 67 -0.25 -18.44 19.34
CA SER A 67 0.84 -19.26 18.79
C SER A 67 1.94 -18.44 18.11
N GLY A 68 1.71 -17.15 17.82
CA GLY A 68 2.63 -16.31 17.05
C GLY A 68 2.73 -16.69 15.57
N ARG A 69 1.95 -17.67 15.10
CA ARG A 69 2.01 -18.15 13.72
C ARG A 69 1.49 -17.10 12.74
N VAL A 70 2.26 -16.84 11.68
CA VAL A 70 1.88 -15.97 10.57
C VAL A 70 0.78 -16.64 9.73
N THR A 71 -0.32 -15.93 9.51
CA THR A 71 -1.43 -16.39 8.66
C THR A 71 -1.21 -15.96 7.19
N PRO A 72 -1.86 -16.61 6.21
CA PRO A 72 -1.78 -16.19 4.81
C PRO A 72 -2.56 -14.89 4.50
N ILE A 73 -3.22 -14.28 5.50
CA ILE A 73 -3.99 -13.07 5.32
C ILE A 73 -3.04 -11.87 5.38
N GLY A 74 -2.72 -11.34 4.20
CA GLY A 74 -1.84 -10.18 4.02
C GLY A 74 -2.59 -8.88 3.73
N HIS A 75 -1.99 -7.77 4.14
CA HIS A 75 -2.42 -6.41 3.80
C HIS A 75 -1.24 -5.57 3.31
N TRP A 76 -1.39 -5.03 2.10
CA TRP A 76 -0.40 -4.15 1.49
C TRP A 76 -0.55 -2.72 1.99
N THR A 77 0.57 -2.14 2.41
CA THR A 77 0.69 -0.70 2.68
C THR A 77 1.88 -0.14 1.91
N LEU A 78 2.00 1.19 1.84
CA LEU A 78 3.13 1.84 1.21
C LEU A 78 3.80 2.81 2.17
N PHE A 79 5.11 2.73 2.26
CA PHE A 79 5.92 3.69 2.99
C PHE A 79 6.77 4.50 2.04
N ILE A 80 6.60 5.82 2.05
CA ILE A 80 7.23 6.75 1.10
C ILE A 80 8.26 7.59 1.84
N LYS A 81 9.42 7.73 1.22
CA LYS A 81 10.53 8.53 1.73
C LYS A 81 10.16 10.02 1.76
N ALA A 82 10.62 10.73 2.78
CA ALA A 82 10.54 12.18 2.82
C ALA A 82 11.27 12.81 1.61
N SER A 83 10.63 13.76 0.95
CA SER A 83 11.15 14.51 -0.20
C SER A 83 10.58 15.94 -0.21
N LYS A 84 11.19 16.84 -0.98
CA LYS A 84 10.64 18.20 -1.13
C LYS A 84 9.20 18.19 -1.66
N ALA A 85 8.90 17.27 -2.58
CA ALA A 85 7.58 17.15 -3.19
C ALA A 85 6.48 16.80 -2.19
N ASN A 86 6.79 16.03 -1.13
CA ASN A 86 5.85 15.68 -0.07
C ASN A 86 6.07 16.45 1.24
N ASN A 87 6.47 17.72 1.14
CA ASN A 87 6.68 18.62 2.28
C ASN A 87 7.70 18.10 3.31
N ASN A 88 8.70 17.34 2.85
CA ASN A 88 9.75 16.72 3.66
C ASN A 88 9.19 15.83 4.78
N ARG A 89 8.12 15.07 4.49
CA ARG A 89 7.49 14.14 5.43
C ARG A 89 7.54 12.71 4.89
N TYR A 90 7.91 11.77 5.75
CA TYR A 90 7.64 10.37 5.47
C TYR A 90 6.14 10.15 5.43
N GLN A 91 5.66 9.27 4.54
CA GLN A 91 4.23 9.00 4.46
C GLN A 91 3.97 7.52 4.60
N PHE A 92 3.12 7.16 5.55
CA PHE A 92 2.56 5.83 5.65
C PHE A 92 1.18 5.82 5.01
N PHE A 93 1.04 5.03 3.95
CA PHE A 93 -0.20 4.89 3.20
C PHE A 93 -0.82 3.52 3.45
N ASP A 94 -2.08 3.54 3.90
CA ASP A 94 -2.94 2.39 4.12
C ASP A 94 -4.31 2.67 3.51
N SER A 95 -4.72 1.86 2.53
CA SER A 95 -6.00 2.01 1.84
C SER A 95 -7.20 1.81 2.76
N LEU A 96 -7.06 1.05 3.86
CA LEU A 96 -8.14 0.84 4.84
C LEU A 96 -8.36 2.04 5.76
N GLY A 97 -7.45 3.02 5.75
CA GLY A 97 -7.53 4.23 6.58
C GLY A 97 -7.39 3.96 8.08
N LEU A 98 -6.84 2.81 8.46
CA LEU A 98 -6.60 2.44 9.86
C LEU A 98 -5.36 3.15 10.40
N GLY A 99 -4.34 3.29 9.56
CA GLY A 99 -3.05 3.85 9.92
C GLY A 99 -2.14 2.86 10.66
N LEU A 100 -0.87 3.21 10.79
CA LEU A 100 0.18 2.29 11.23
C LEU A 100 -0.12 1.67 12.60
N LYS A 101 -0.50 2.47 13.59
CA LYS A 101 -0.77 1.96 14.95
C LYS A 101 -1.87 0.90 14.97
N LYS A 102 -2.97 1.12 14.25
CA LYS A 102 -4.10 0.18 14.22
C LYS A 102 -3.79 -1.07 13.42
N ILE A 103 -2.99 -0.95 12.35
CA ILE A 103 -2.49 -2.11 11.62
C ILE A 103 -1.67 -2.99 12.56
N LEU A 104 -0.66 -2.43 13.23
CA LEU A 104 0.21 -3.18 14.14
C LEU A 104 -0.57 -3.93 15.23
N MET A 105 -1.58 -3.29 15.81
CA MET A 105 -2.46 -3.93 16.80
C MET A 105 -3.28 -5.08 16.18
N LYS A 106 -3.84 -4.91 14.98
CA LYS A 106 -4.66 -5.94 14.31
C LYS A 106 -3.83 -7.11 13.80
N THR A 107 -2.57 -6.87 13.45
CA THR A 107 -1.65 -7.87 12.93
C THR A 107 -0.84 -8.53 14.03
N ASN A 108 -1.00 -8.09 15.29
CA ASN A 108 -0.19 -8.50 16.44
C ASN A 108 1.32 -8.38 16.17
N GLU A 109 1.71 -7.26 15.56
CA GLU A 109 3.09 -6.96 15.19
C GLU A 109 3.79 -6.07 16.22
N SER A 110 5.11 -6.20 16.29
CA SER A 110 5.95 -5.33 17.11
C SER A 110 5.95 -3.88 16.58
N HIS A 111 6.08 -2.88 17.45
CA HIS A 111 5.93 -1.47 17.07
C HIS A 111 7.21 -0.81 16.49
N PHE A 112 8.09 -1.55 15.82
CA PHE A 112 9.41 -1.07 15.40
C PHE A 112 9.36 0.14 14.46
N LEU A 113 8.55 0.08 13.41
CA LEU A 113 8.38 1.21 12.49
C LEU A 113 7.74 2.42 13.18
N TRP A 114 6.78 2.19 14.07
CA TRP A 114 6.11 3.25 14.81
C TRP A 114 7.09 4.03 15.68
N ASP A 115 7.96 3.33 16.42
CA ASP A 115 8.98 3.97 17.24
C ASP A 115 10.02 4.73 16.42
N LEU A 116 10.42 4.17 15.28
CA LEU A 116 11.35 4.81 14.36
C LEU A 116 10.81 6.15 13.83
N LEU A 117 9.49 6.24 13.64
CA LEU A 117 8.80 7.42 13.12
C LEU A 117 8.53 8.50 14.18
N ARG A 118 8.45 8.16 15.48
CA ARG A 118 8.21 9.13 16.57
C ARG A 118 9.17 10.32 16.56
N LYS A 119 10.41 10.12 16.11
CA LYS A 119 11.47 11.14 16.06
C LYS A 119 11.58 11.83 14.69
N LYS A 120 10.60 11.66 13.80
CA LYS A 120 10.63 12.16 12.42
C LYS A 120 9.38 12.95 12.09
N LYS A 121 9.48 13.80 11.06
CA LYS A 121 8.29 14.40 10.44
C LYS A 121 7.66 13.36 9.52
N TRP A 122 6.47 12.90 9.85
CA TRP A 122 5.74 11.91 9.07
C TRP A 122 4.24 12.17 9.09
N GLU A 123 3.52 11.49 8.20
CA GLU A 123 2.07 11.53 8.06
C GLU A 123 1.52 10.10 7.94
N ASP A 124 0.43 9.84 8.65
CA ASP A 124 -0.27 8.55 8.65
C ASP A 124 -1.49 8.59 7.72
N SER A 125 -2.05 7.43 7.42
CA SER A 125 -3.35 7.33 6.75
C SER A 125 -4.50 7.41 7.74
N THR A 126 -5.47 8.25 7.43
CA THR A 126 -6.66 8.49 8.29
C THR A 126 -7.98 8.35 7.54
N GLN A 127 -7.92 8.16 6.22
CA GLN A 127 -9.08 8.16 5.34
C GLN A 127 -9.23 6.79 4.70
N GLN A 128 -10.36 6.14 4.95
CA GLN A 128 -10.69 4.87 4.29
C GLN A 128 -10.96 5.11 2.80
N LEU A 129 -10.17 4.48 1.95
CA LEU A 129 -10.40 4.42 0.50
C LEU A 129 -10.92 3.04 0.10
N GLN A 130 -10.40 2.00 0.75
CA GLN A 130 -10.74 0.62 0.50
C GLN A 130 -11.95 0.17 1.32
N THR A 131 -12.90 -0.48 0.65
CA THR A 131 -14.01 -1.15 1.33
C THR A 131 -13.54 -2.42 2.04
N GLN A 132 -13.90 -2.58 3.31
CA GLN A 132 -13.61 -3.80 4.07
C GLN A 132 -14.66 -4.87 3.76
N GLY A 133 -14.23 -6.11 3.45
CA GLY A 133 -15.13 -7.24 3.22
C GLY A 133 -14.45 -8.46 2.60
N LYS A 134 -15.17 -9.58 2.48
CA LYS A 134 -14.62 -10.89 2.05
C LYS A 134 -14.03 -10.92 0.63
N HIS A 135 -14.47 -10.01 -0.25
CA HIS A 135 -14.15 -10.07 -1.68
C HIS A 135 -13.20 -8.96 -2.17
N PHE A 136 -12.77 -8.06 -1.28
CA PHE A 136 -11.99 -6.88 -1.65
C PHE A 136 -10.49 -7.15 -1.48
N LYS A 137 -9.76 -7.24 -2.60
CA LYS A 137 -8.33 -7.61 -2.66
C LYS A 137 -7.47 -6.56 -3.38
N GLU A 138 -7.94 -5.33 -3.43
CA GLU A 138 -7.38 -4.21 -4.18
C GLU A 138 -6.32 -3.38 -3.42
N CYS A 139 -5.97 -3.75 -2.19
CA CYS A 139 -4.95 -3.03 -1.40
C CYS A 139 -3.62 -2.90 -2.16
N GLY A 140 -3.21 -3.93 -2.90
CA GLY A 140 -2.03 -3.88 -3.76
C GLY A 140 -2.18 -2.89 -4.93
N SER A 141 -3.36 -2.78 -5.54
CA SER A 141 -3.63 -1.78 -6.59
C SER A 141 -3.60 -0.35 -6.04
N PHE A 142 -4.09 -0.14 -4.82
CA PHE A 142 -3.91 1.12 -4.10
C PHE A 142 -2.44 1.44 -3.83
N VAL A 143 -1.64 0.46 -3.37
CA VAL A 143 -0.20 0.64 -3.14
C VAL A 143 0.55 0.94 -4.44
N GLY A 144 0.24 0.24 -5.53
CA GLY A 144 0.81 0.47 -6.86
C GLY A 144 0.50 1.88 -7.37
N LEU A 145 -0.78 2.26 -7.37
CA LEU A 145 -1.17 3.61 -7.80
C LEU A 145 -0.59 4.69 -6.89
N ARG A 146 -0.64 4.51 -5.57
CA ARG A 146 -0.05 5.44 -4.60
C ARG A 146 1.44 5.61 -4.83
N GLY A 147 2.16 4.53 -5.13
CA GLY A 147 3.58 4.54 -5.43
C GLY A 147 3.89 5.33 -6.69
N ARG A 148 3.03 5.26 -7.71
CA ARG A 148 3.15 6.10 -8.92
C ARG A 148 2.95 7.59 -8.65
N PHE A 149 2.16 7.92 -7.63
CA PHE A 149 1.95 9.30 -7.14
C PHE A 149 2.78 9.63 -5.89
N GLY A 150 3.98 9.06 -5.74
CA GLY A 150 4.85 9.20 -4.56
C GLY A 150 5.17 10.65 -4.14
N ASN A 151 5.06 11.61 -5.06
CA ASN A 151 5.19 13.04 -4.80
C ASN A 151 4.03 13.65 -4.01
N LEU A 152 2.80 13.16 -4.17
CA LEU A 152 1.63 13.72 -3.49
C LEU A 152 1.70 13.42 -1.99
N THR A 153 1.09 14.28 -1.18
CA THR A 153 0.72 13.96 0.22
C THR A 153 -0.44 12.97 0.27
N ASN A 154 -0.66 12.31 1.41
CA ASN A 154 -1.78 11.38 1.60
C ASN A 154 -3.11 12.12 1.37
N LYS A 155 -3.24 13.35 1.88
CA LYS A 155 -4.42 14.20 1.67
C LYS A 155 -4.66 14.51 0.19
N GLU A 156 -3.62 14.85 -0.56
CA GLU A 156 -3.73 15.14 -2.00
C GLU A 156 -4.11 13.89 -2.80
N PHE A 157 -3.50 12.75 -2.49
CA PHE A 157 -3.83 11.48 -3.15
C PHE A 157 -5.28 11.05 -2.87
N VAL A 158 -5.74 11.17 -1.62
CA VAL A 158 -7.14 10.90 -1.26
C VAL A 158 -8.09 11.82 -2.02
N ARG A 159 -7.76 13.12 -2.12
CA ARG A 159 -8.56 14.09 -2.89
C ARG A 159 -8.61 13.69 -4.37
N PHE A 160 -7.47 13.35 -4.97
CA PHE A 160 -7.38 12.90 -6.36
C PHE A 160 -8.33 11.72 -6.64
N LEU A 161 -8.32 10.69 -5.78
CA LEU A 161 -9.16 9.51 -5.96
C LEU A 161 -10.66 9.76 -5.67
N ARG A 162 -10.97 10.65 -4.73
CA ARG A 162 -12.36 10.94 -4.33
C ARG A 162 -13.05 11.99 -5.20
N ASN A 163 -12.33 12.71 -6.06
CA ASN A 163 -12.91 13.78 -6.88
C ASN A 163 -13.76 13.27 -8.07
N GLY A 164 -14.03 11.97 -8.14
CA GLY A 164 -14.86 11.35 -9.18
C GLY A 164 -16.19 10.81 -8.64
N LYS A 165 -17.12 10.51 -9.56
CA LYS A 165 -18.41 9.87 -9.22
C LYS A 165 -18.27 8.38 -8.84
N ARG A 166 -17.10 7.77 -9.04
CA ARG A 166 -16.84 6.35 -8.77
C ARG A 166 -16.32 6.16 -7.35
N ARG A 167 -16.64 5.00 -6.75
CA ARG A 167 -15.99 4.56 -5.52
C ARG A 167 -14.49 4.42 -5.74
N ALA A 168 -13.70 4.70 -4.71
CA ALA A 168 -12.24 4.66 -4.79
C ALA A 168 -11.73 3.27 -5.22
N ASP A 169 -12.33 2.18 -4.73
CA ASP A 169 -11.99 0.79 -5.13
C ASP A 169 -12.09 0.60 -6.65
N THR A 170 -13.22 1.02 -7.22
CA THR A 170 -13.45 0.90 -8.67
C THR A 170 -12.54 1.84 -9.44
N ALA A 171 -12.29 3.04 -8.93
CA ALA A 171 -11.41 4.01 -9.58
C ALA A 171 -9.96 3.49 -9.64
N VAL A 172 -9.44 2.95 -8.54
CA VAL A 172 -8.06 2.44 -8.50
C VAL A 172 -7.88 1.21 -9.39
N VAL A 173 -8.84 0.29 -9.39
CA VAL A 173 -8.80 -0.89 -10.27
C VAL A 173 -8.90 -0.45 -11.73
N MET A 174 -9.75 0.52 -12.05
CA MET A 174 -9.84 1.07 -13.41
C MET A 174 -8.52 1.71 -13.86
N LEU A 175 -7.87 2.49 -13.00
CA LEU A 175 -6.59 3.14 -13.30
C LEU A 175 -5.43 2.13 -13.45
N THR A 176 -5.58 0.93 -12.90
CA THR A 176 -4.58 -0.15 -12.98
C THR A 176 -5.01 -1.30 -13.90
N LEU A 177 -6.15 -1.16 -14.61
CA LEU A 177 -6.77 -2.27 -15.34
C LEU A 177 -5.89 -2.83 -16.46
N LEU A 178 -5.16 -1.98 -17.17
CA LEU A 178 -4.24 -2.43 -18.21
C LEU A 178 -3.13 -3.34 -17.66
N TYR A 179 -2.69 -3.09 -16.42
CA TYR A 179 -1.75 -3.96 -15.73
C TYR A 179 -2.40 -5.29 -15.34
N TYR A 180 -3.68 -5.28 -14.93
CA TYR A 180 -4.42 -6.52 -14.66
C TYR A 180 -4.53 -7.39 -15.91
N ILE A 181 -4.96 -6.80 -17.03
CA ILE A 181 -5.10 -7.50 -18.31
C ILE A 181 -3.76 -8.11 -18.74
N LYS A 182 -2.66 -7.34 -18.65
CA LYS A 182 -1.33 -7.82 -19.01
C LYS A 182 -0.84 -8.93 -18.09
N HIS A 183 -0.96 -8.74 -16.78
CA HIS A 183 -0.36 -9.61 -15.78
C HIS A 183 -1.13 -10.93 -15.61
N TYR A 184 -2.46 -10.89 -15.70
CA TYR A 184 -3.34 -12.05 -15.50
C TYR A 184 -3.96 -12.60 -16.78
N LYS A 185 -3.60 -12.04 -17.96
CA LYS A 185 -4.07 -12.49 -19.29
C LYS A 185 -5.60 -12.55 -19.39
N MET A 186 -6.27 -11.49 -18.92
CA MET A 186 -7.73 -11.42 -18.78
C MET A 186 -8.49 -11.16 -20.08
#